data_AF-A0A3S7KTV9-F1
#
_entry.id   AF-A0A3S7KTV9-F1
#
_cell.length_a   1.000
_cell.length_b   1.000
_cell.length_c   1.000
_cell.angle_alpha   90.00
_cell.angle_beta   90.00
_cell.angle_gamma   90.00
#
_symmetry.space_group_name_H-M   'P 1'
#
loop_
_entity.id
_entity.type
_entity.pdbx_description
1 polymer ?
#
loop_
_entity_poly.entity_id
_entity_poly.type
_entity_poly.pdbx_seq_one_letter_code
_entity_poly.pdbx_strand_id
1 'polypeptide(L)'
;MPARPLAPASALTPSWRASRFALTHLLLPVAIGLPLFILLMGFGGDQWLADHLFRLEGGHWALQDAWLTRAVVHKGGKWLSTAAALVAILLCFHHWRRGRDRTLRWALLYVVVAMALGTGVISLLKALVPMDCPWDLLRYGGHEPFIGLLANRPEGMPARACFPAGHASAGYAWLCLYFFALLWRPAWRWVGLWIGLGSGLVFGISQQLRGAHFLSHDVATALICWLLSLALFLITERLLARRTLERPTRQEARA
;
A
#
# COMPACT_ATOMS: atom_id res chain seq x y z
N MET A 1 35.07 -20.97 51.26
CA MET A 1 34.51 -21.27 49.92
C MET A 1 34.28 -19.96 49.19
N PRO A 2 34.92 -19.68 48.04
CA PRO A 2 34.65 -18.45 47.30
C PRO A 2 33.36 -18.60 46.48
N ALA A 3 32.49 -17.60 46.54
CA ALA A 3 31.26 -17.54 45.77
C ALA A 3 31.56 -17.44 44.27
N ARG A 4 30.98 -18.35 43.49
CA ARG A 4 31.04 -18.37 42.03
C ARG A 4 30.26 -17.16 41.47
N PRO A 5 30.82 -16.34 40.58
CA PRO A 5 30.03 -15.32 39.89
C PRO A 5 29.05 -16.01 38.92
N LEU A 6 27.77 -15.63 39.02
CA LEU A 6 26.73 -16.02 38.06
C LEU A 6 27.12 -15.45 36.68
N ALA A 7 27.30 -16.33 35.71
CA ALA A 7 27.49 -15.92 34.31
C ALA A 7 26.27 -15.09 33.85
N PRO A 8 26.46 -14.01 33.10
CA PRO A 8 25.34 -13.30 32.50
C PRO A 8 24.66 -14.26 31.52
N ALA A 9 23.36 -14.49 31.73
CA ALA A 9 22.52 -15.16 30.75
C ALA A 9 22.58 -14.37 29.44
N SER A 10 23.27 -14.92 28.46
CA SER A 10 23.19 -14.47 27.07
C SER A 10 21.76 -14.73 26.60
N ALA A 11 20.90 -13.73 26.80
CA ALA A 11 19.59 -13.68 26.18
C ALA A 11 19.78 -13.57 24.67
N LEU A 12 19.89 -14.73 24.01
CA LEU A 12 19.65 -14.87 22.58
C LEU A 12 18.20 -14.46 22.33
N THR A 13 17.96 -13.17 22.13
CA THR A 13 16.69 -12.67 21.61
C THR A 13 16.42 -13.43 20.31
N PRO A 14 15.29 -14.14 20.16
CA PRO A 14 15.00 -14.83 18.91
C PRO A 14 15.02 -13.81 17.78
N SER A 15 15.96 -13.97 16.85
CA SER A 15 16.14 -13.01 15.77
C SER A 15 14.85 -12.93 14.96
N TRP A 16 14.39 -11.72 14.63
CA TRP A 16 13.11 -11.47 13.95
C TRP A 16 12.96 -12.27 12.63
N ARG A 17 14.10 -12.69 12.04
CA ARG A 17 14.23 -13.49 10.82
C ARG A 17 13.64 -14.91 10.95
N ALA A 18 13.41 -15.41 12.16
CA ALA A 18 12.81 -16.73 12.40
C ALA A 18 11.32 -16.68 12.81
N SER A 19 10.70 -15.49 12.86
CA SER A 19 9.30 -15.35 13.29
C SER A 19 8.32 -15.63 12.14
N ARG A 20 7.26 -16.41 12.39
CA ARG A 20 6.14 -16.61 11.44
C ARG A 20 5.56 -15.28 10.93
N PHE A 21 5.70 -14.21 11.70
CA PHE A 21 5.29 -12.86 11.32
C PHE A 21 6.10 -12.31 10.13
N ALA A 22 7.44 -12.37 10.19
CA ALA A 22 8.31 -11.93 9.09
C ALA A 22 8.05 -12.75 7.82
N LEU A 23 7.85 -14.07 7.96
CA LEU A 23 7.50 -14.93 6.83
C LEU A 23 6.18 -14.50 6.18
N THR A 24 5.13 -14.29 6.96
CA THR A 24 3.77 -14.03 6.45
C THR A 24 3.54 -12.59 6.00
N HIS A 25 4.23 -11.61 6.58
CA HIS A 25 3.97 -10.19 6.33
C HIS A 25 5.04 -9.53 5.46
N LEU A 26 6.27 -10.04 5.43
CA LEU A 26 7.33 -9.50 4.57
C LEU A 26 7.66 -10.47 3.43
N LEU A 27 8.14 -11.67 3.76
CA LEU A 27 8.71 -12.58 2.77
C LEU A 27 7.65 -13.08 1.79
N LEU A 28 6.49 -13.52 2.28
CA LEU A 28 5.42 -14.06 1.42
C LEU A 28 4.84 -12.99 0.47
N PRO A 29 4.47 -11.77 0.92
CA PRO A 29 4.01 -10.73 0.02
C PRO A 29 5.07 -10.32 -1.02
N VAL A 30 6.35 -10.27 -0.65
CA VAL A 30 7.44 -9.98 -1.59
C VAL A 30 7.66 -11.12 -2.57
N ALA A 31 7.67 -12.36 -2.09
CA ALA A 31 7.86 -13.57 -2.89
C ALA A 31 6.69 -13.83 -3.87
N ILE A 32 5.51 -13.28 -3.61
CA ILE A 32 4.38 -13.32 -4.55
C ILE A 32 4.40 -12.07 -5.44
N GLY A 33 4.47 -10.89 -4.84
CA GLY A 33 4.29 -9.61 -5.52
C GLY A 33 5.40 -9.30 -6.51
N LEU A 34 6.67 -9.56 -6.19
CA LEU A 34 7.78 -9.30 -7.11
C LEU A 34 7.75 -10.24 -8.33
N PRO A 35 7.64 -11.58 -8.19
CA PRO A 35 7.52 -12.44 -9.36
C PRO A 35 6.29 -12.14 -10.21
N LEU A 36 5.14 -11.83 -9.58
CA LEU A 36 3.94 -11.42 -10.31
C LEU A 36 4.18 -10.13 -11.10
N PHE A 37 4.78 -9.11 -10.48
CA PHE A 37 5.15 -7.87 -11.16
C PHE A 37 6.09 -8.12 -12.35
N ILE A 38 7.13 -8.96 -12.16
CA ILE A 38 8.09 -9.30 -13.20
C ILE A 38 7.43 -10.07 -14.34
N LEU A 39 6.57 -11.05 -14.04
CA LEU A 39 5.82 -11.81 -15.04
C LEU A 39 4.94 -10.89 -15.89
N LEU A 40 4.20 -10.01 -15.23
CA LEU A 40 3.28 -9.09 -15.90
C LEU A 40 4.03 -8.08 -16.77
N MET A 41 5.01 -7.38 -16.20
CA MET A 41 5.69 -6.29 -16.89
C MET A 41 6.80 -6.75 -17.84
N GLY A 42 7.52 -7.82 -17.49
CA GLY A 42 8.70 -8.29 -18.21
C GLY A 42 8.44 -9.42 -19.21
N PHE A 43 7.40 -10.23 -18.96
CA PHE A 43 7.09 -11.41 -19.80
C PHE A 43 5.77 -11.27 -20.57
N GLY A 44 5.27 -10.05 -20.73
CA GLY A 44 4.12 -9.76 -21.60
C GLY A 44 2.75 -10.00 -20.96
N GLY A 45 2.67 -10.31 -19.67
CA GLY A 45 1.40 -10.56 -19.00
C GLY A 45 0.47 -9.34 -18.96
N ASP A 46 1.05 -8.14 -18.86
CA ASP A 46 0.31 -6.88 -18.96
C ASP A 46 -0.36 -6.72 -20.31
N GLN A 47 0.38 -6.97 -21.39
CA GLN A 47 -0.14 -6.88 -22.75
C GLN A 47 -1.13 -8.00 -23.03
N TRP A 48 -0.88 -9.22 -22.55
CA TRP A 48 -1.82 -10.32 -22.66
C TRP A 48 -3.18 -9.94 -22.05
N LEU A 49 -3.20 -9.41 -20.82
CA LEU A 49 -4.47 -9.04 -20.19
C LEU A 49 -5.14 -7.86 -20.90
N ALA A 50 -4.38 -6.80 -21.22
CA ALA A 50 -4.91 -5.62 -21.88
C ALA A 50 -5.45 -5.92 -23.28
N ASP A 51 -4.81 -6.79 -24.07
CA ASP A 51 -5.34 -7.28 -25.36
C ASP A 51 -6.68 -7.99 -25.20
N HIS A 52 -6.83 -8.80 -24.15
CA HIS A 52 -8.09 -9.50 -23.90
C HIS A 52 -9.20 -8.53 -23.56
N LEU A 53 -8.95 -7.58 -22.66
CA LEU A 53 -9.93 -6.54 -22.31
C LEU A 53 -10.28 -5.68 -23.53
N PHE A 54 -9.29 -5.22 -24.27
CA PHE A 54 -9.48 -4.40 -25.46
C PHE A 54 -10.32 -5.09 -26.54
N ARG A 55 -10.10 -6.41 -26.76
CA ARG A 55 -10.94 -7.20 -27.68
C ARG A 55 -12.36 -7.41 -27.15
N LEU A 56 -12.52 -7.65 -25.85
CA LEU A 56 -13.84 -7.78 -25.22
C LEU A 56 -14.65 -6.48 -25.30
N GLU A 57 -13.96 -5.33 -25.33
CA GLU A 57 -14.56 -4.01 -25.51
C GLU A 57 -14.75 -3.62 -27.00
N GLY A 58 -14.50 -4.54 -27.94
CA GLY A 58 -14.78 -4.34 -29.37
C GLY A 58 -13.65 -3.69 -30.16
N GLY A 59 -12.41 -3.71 -29.65
CA GLY A 59 -11.25 -3.11 -30.32
C GLY A 59 -11.12 -1.61 -30.06
N HIS A 60 -11.72 -1.11 -29.00
CA HIS A 60 -11.53 0.23 -28.45
C HIS A 60 -11.82 0.21 -26.93
N TRP A 61 -11.37 1.21 -26.17
CA TRP A 61 -11.67 1.30 -24.73
C TRP A 61 -13.08 1.86 -24.48
N ALA A 62 -14.10 1.06 -24.76
CA ALA A 62 -15.51 1.42 -24.59
C ALA A 62 -15.83 1.90 -23.16
N LEU A 63 -15.11 1.38 -22.16
CA LEU A 63 -15.31 1.72 -20.75
C LEU A 63 -14.46 2.89 -20.26
N GLN A 64 -13.64 3.51 -21.11
CA GLN A 64 -12.79 4.67 -20.78
C GLN A 64 -13.58 5.82 -20.14
N ASP A 65 -14.73 6.15 -20.74
CA ASP A 65 -15.61 7.26 -20.36
C ASP A 65 -17.00 6.83 -19.87
N ALA A 66 -17.22 5.52 -19.68
CA ALA A 66 -18.47 5.01 -19.14
C ALA A 66 -18.77 5.63 -17.77
N TRP A 67 -20.04 5.97 -17.52
CA TRP A 67 -20.44 6.66 -16.28
C TRP A 67 -20.04 5.89 -15.02
N LEU A 68 -20.17 4.56 -15.03
CA LEU A 68 -19.82 3.71 -13.89
C LEU A 68 -18.32 3.79 -13.55
N THR A 69 -17.45 3.62 -14.55
CA THR A 69 -15.99 3.63 -14.35
C THR A 69 -15.49 5.04 -14.04
N ARG A 70 -16.02 6.07 -14.70
CA ARG A 70 -15.55 7.47 -14.57
C ARG A 70 -16.19 8.24 -13.41
N ALA A 71 -17.50 8.22 -13.27
CA ALA A 71 -18.20 9.03 -12.28
C ALA A 71 -18.27 8.32 -10.92
N VAL A 72 -18.69 7.05 -10.91
CA VAL A 72 -18.91 6.32 -9.65
C VAL A 72 -17.59 5.83 -9.08
N VAL A 73 -16.87 4.99 -9.82
CA VAL A 73 -15.66 4.36 -9.31
C VAL A 73 -14.52 5.38 -9.24
N HIS A 74 -14.25 6.07 -10.34
CA HIS A 74 -13.11 6.97 -10.39
C HIS A 74 -13.30 8.25 -9.56
N LYS A 75 -14.36 9.05 -9.80
CA LYS A 75 -14.58 10.26 -9.00
C LYS A 75 -15.16 9.95 -7.62
N GLY A 76 -16.28 9.24 -7.56
CA GLY A 76 -16.99 8.93 -6.31
C GLY A 76 -16.12 8.15 -5.32
N GLY A 77 -15.45 7.10 -5.78
CA GLY A 77 -14.56 6.30 -4.95
C GLY A 77 -13.39 7.11 -4.37
N LYS A 78 -12.76 7.98 -5.17
CA LYS A 78 -11.69 8.87 -4.69
C LYS A 78 -12.19 9.82 -3.60
N TRP A 79 -13.38 10.39 -3.77
CA TRP A 79 -13.98 11.26 -2.76
C TRP A 79 -14.32 10.49 -1.48
N LEU A 80 -14.87 9.29 -1.59
CA LEU A 80 -15.15 8.42 -0.45
C LEU A 80 -13.87 8.10 0.33
N SER A 81 -12.79 7.71 -0.36
CA SER A 81 -11.50 7.47 0.28
C SER A 81 -10.95 8.72 0.96
N THR A 82 -11.06 9.88 0.32
CA THR A 82 -10.61 11.16 0.89
C THR A 82 -11.43 11.54 2.13
N ALA A 83 -12.75 11.36 2.09
CA ALA A 83 -13.64 11.59 3.23
C ALA A 83 -13.31 10.65 4.40
N ALA A 84 -13.06 9.36 4.12
CA ALA A 84 -12.65 8.40 5.13
C ALA A 84 -11.29 8.77 5.76
N ALA A 85 -10.33 9.25 4.96
CA ALA A 85 -9.05 9.75 5.48
C ALA A 85 -9.22 10.98 6.37
N LEU A 86 -10.11 11.91 5.99
CA LEU A 86 -10.47 13.06 6.82
C LEU A 86 -11.09 12.62 8.15
N VAL A 87 -11.99 11.65 8.14
CA VAL A 87 -12.56 11.07 9.37
C VAL A 87 -11.47 10.48 10.25
N ALA A 88 -10.51 9.74 9.68
CA ALA A 88 -9.38 9.19 10.45
C ALA A 88 -8.53 10.29 11.10
N ILE A 89 -8.27 11.40 10.39
CA ILE A 89 -7.56 12.58 10.93
C ILE A 89 -8.35 13.21 12.09
N LEU A 90 -9.66 13.41 11.93
CA LEU A 90 -10.51 13.99 12.96
C LEU A 90 -10.58 13.10 14.21
N LEU A 91 -10.70 11.78 14.03
CA LEU A 91 -10.67 10.80 15.13
C LEU A 91 -9.31 10.80 15.85
N CYS A 92 -8.22 10.85 15.09
CA CYS A 92 -6.86 10.95 15.64
C CYS A 92 -6.72 12.21 16.49
N PHE A 93 -7.12 13.36 15.96
CA PHE A 93 -7.06 14.64 16.67
C PHE A 93 -7.95 14.65 17.93
N HIS A 94 -9.17 14.12 17.83
CA HIS A 94 -10.07 13.99 18.97
C HIS A 94 -9.45 13.14 20.08
N HIS A 95 -8.92 11.96 19.75
CA HIS A 95 -8.31 11.06 20.74
C HIS A 95 -7.03 11.63 21.34
N TRP A 96 -6.27 12.41 20.57
CA TRP A 96 -5.09 13.09 21.08
C TRP A 96 -5.45 14.17 22.12
N ARG A 97 -6.55 14.91 21.91
CA ARG A 97 -7.02 15.95 22.83
C ARG A 97 -7.77 15.40 24.05
N ARG A 98 -8.58 14.35 23.89
CA ARG A 98 -9.58 13.92 24.90
C ARG A 98 -9.50 12.45 25.30
N GLY A 99 -8.98 11.56 24.45
CA GLY A 99 -9.04 10.12 24.67
C GLY A 99 -8.17 9.67 25.85
N ARG A 100 -8.48 8.56 26.52
CA ARG A 100 -7.60 7.98 27.56
C ARG A 100 -6.84 6.75 27.07
N ASP A 101 -7.32 6.11 26.02
CA ASP A 101 -6.69 4.96 25.37
C ASP A 101 -5.49 5.40 24.55
N ARG A 102 -4.31 5.12 25.09
CA ARG A 102 -3.04 5.45 24.47
C ARG A 102 -2.75 4.62 23.23
N THR A 103 -3.09 3.34 23.23
CA THR A 103 -2.85 2.44 22.10
C THR A 103 -3.67 2.91 20.90
N LEU A 104 -4.94 3.27 21.12
CA LEU A 104 -5.81 3.82 20.09
C LEU A 104 -5.27 5.13 19.49
N ARG A 105 -4.74 6.05 20.31
CA ARG A 105 -4.14 7.30 19.80
C ARG A 105 -3.00 7.04 18.82
N TRP A 106 -2.08 6.14 19.16
CA TRP A 106 -0.96 5.78 18.30
C TRP A 106 -1.39 4.98 17.09
N ALA A 107 -2.40 4.11 17.22
CA ALA A 107 -2.96 3.37 16.10
C ALA A 107 -3.66 4.30 15.10
N LEU A 108 -4.40 5.32 15.56
CA LEU A 108 -5.01 6.33 14.68
C LEU A 108 -3.97 7.21 14.00
N LEU A 109 -2.93 7.64 14.72
CA LEU A 109 -1.80 8.37 14.13
C LEU A 109 -1.10 7.52 13.07
N TYR A 110 -0.92 6.23 13.33
CA TYR A 110 -0.39 5.26 12.38
C TYR A 110 -1.21 5.24 11.08
N VAL A 111 -2.55 5.16 11.15
CA VAL A 111 -3.40 5.17 9.94
C VAL A 111 -3.20 6.46 9.14
N VAL A 112 -3.23 7.62 9.79
CA VAL A 112 -3.05 8.92 9.12
C VAL A 112 -1.70 8.99 8.40
N VAL A 113 -0.62 8.61 9.08
CA VAL A 113 0.73 8.64 8.51
C VAL A 113 0.91 7.57 7.42
N ALA A 114 0.36 6.36 7.61
CA ALA A 114 0.42 5.28 6.62
C ALA A 114 -0.30 5.67 5.32
N MET A 115 -1.49 6.27 5.43
CA MET A 115 -2.25 6.78 4.28
C MET A 115 -1.44 7.85 3.53
N ALA A 116 -0.94 8.85 4.24
CA ALA A 116 -0.14 9.94 3.66
C ALA A 116 1.13 9.42 2.97
N LEU A 117 1.87 8.52 3.62
CA LEU A 117 3.06 7.88 3.05
C LEU A 117 2.72 7.03 1.83
N GLY A 118 1.68 6.19 1.91
CA GLY A 118 1.26 5.32 0.82
C GLY A 118 0.89 6.11 -0.44
N THR A 119 -0.07 7.04 -0.34
CA THR A 119 -0.50 7.83 -1.50
C THR A 119 0.57 8.82 -1.95
N GLY A 120 1.36 9.37 -1.02
CA GLY A 120 2.43 10.32 -1.30
C GLY A 120 3.59 9.70 -2.07
N VAL A 121 4.09 8.53 -1.61
CA VAL A 121 5.16 7.80 -2.31
C VAL A 121 4.70 7.37 -3.69
N ILE A 122 3.47 6.86 -3.84
CA ILE A 122 2.96 6.49 -5.16
C ILE A 122 2.85 7.71 -6.09
N SER A 123 2.36 8.83 -5.58
CA SER A 123 2.27 10.08 -6.37
C SER A 123 3.64 10.58 -6.80
N LEU A 124 4.63 10.52 -5.91
CA LEU A 124 6.01 10.89 -6.20
C LEU A 124 6.62 9.96 -7.26
N LEU A 125 6.53 8.64 -7.08
CA LEU A 125 7.03 7.67 -8.05
C LEU A 125 6.39 7.87 -9.42
N LYS A 126 5.08 8.11 -9.45
CA LYS A 126 4.33 8.40 -10.68
C LYS A 126 4.83 9.65 -11.41
N ALA A 127 5.27 10.67 -10.67
CA ALA A 127 5.84 11.88 -11.26
C ALA A 127 7.29 11.70 -11.74
N LEU A 128 8.05 10.78 -11.11
CA LEU A 128 9.45 10.55 -11.41
C LEU A 128 9.71 9.45 -12.45
N VAL A 129 8.77 8.53 -12.63
CA VAL A 129 8.92 7.36 -13.50
C VAL A 129 8.02 7.53 -14.73
N PRO A 130 8.57 7.92 -15.90
CA PRO A 130 7.79 8.08 -17.11
C PRO A 130 7.34 6.72 -17.64
N MET A 131 6.02 6.55 -17.77
CA MET A 131 5.41 5.35 -18.34
C MET A 131 4.07 5.68 -18.96
N ASP A 132 3.83 5.13 -20.15
CA ASP A 132 2.62 5.36 -20.93
C ASP A 132 1.43 4.55 -20.44
N CYS A 133 0.23 5.09 -20.63
CA CYS A 133 -1.00 4.40 -20.31
C CYS A 133 -1.39 3.51 -21.49
N PRO A 134 -2.00 2.34 -21.27
CA PRO A 134 -2.46 1.47 -22.35
C PRO A 134 -3.28 2.21 -23.43
N TRP A 135 -4.21 3.09 -23.05
CA TRP A 135 -5.06 3.85 -23.98
C TRP A 135 -4.30 4.80 -24.93
N ASP A 136 -3.03 5.08 -24.64
CA ASP A 136 -2.20 6.01 -25.41
C ASP A 136 -1.29 5.24 -26.37
N LEU A 137 -1.18 3.92 -26.22
CA LEU A 137 -0.30 3.10 -27.01
C LEU A 137 -0.89 2.81 -28.39
N LEU A 138 -0.04 2.81 -29.42
CA LEU A 138 -0.37 2.43 -30.80
C LEU A 138 -1.11 1.08 -30.87
N ARG A 139 -0.71 0.12 -30.02
CA ARG A 139 -1.34 -1.21 -29.91
C ARG A 139 -2.84 -1.17 -29.62
N TYR A 140 -3.29 -0.13 -28.91
CA TYR A 140 -4.68 0.01 -28.43
C TYR A 140 -5.38 1.24 -29.02
N GLY A 141 -4.97 1.66 -30.23
CA GLY A 141 -5.58 2.79 -30.94
C GLY A 141 -5.09 4.18 -30.51
N GLY A 142 -4.05 4.25 -29.68
CA GLY A 142 -3.38 5.49 -29.32
C GLY A 142 -2.30 5.93 -30.31
N HIS A 143 -1.39 6.79 -29.87
CA HIS A 143 -0.38 7.45 -30.72
C HIS A 143 1.07 7.22 -30.26
N GLU A 144 1.27 6.62 -29.08
CA GLU A 144 2.58 6.46 -28.45
C GLU A 144 3.13 5.03 -28.68
N PRO A 145 4.43 4.87 -28.95
CA PRO A 145 5.08 3.56 -28.89
C PRO A 145 5.14 3.05 -27.45
N PHE A 146 5.11 1.73 -27.27
CA PHE A 146 5.37 1.13 -25.96
C PHE A 146 6.87 1.18 -25.65
N ILE A 147 7.23 1.91 -24.59
CA ILE A 147 8.58 1.94 -24.03
C ILE A 147 8.53 1.25 -22.66
N GLY A 148 9.30 0.17 -22.49
CA GLY A 148 9.35 -0.58 -21.25
C GLY A 148 9.94 0.23 -20.08
N LEU A 149 9.61 -0.17 -18.84
CA LEU A 149 9.99 0.56 -17.62
C LEU A 149 11.49 0.84 -17.48
N LEU A 150 12.33 -0.11 -17.93
CA LEU A 150 13.80 -0.02 -17.85
C LEU A 150 14.45 0.35 -19.19
N ALA A 151 13.64 0.64 -20.21
CA ALA A 151 14.14 1.00 -21.53
C ALA A 151 14.51 2.49 -21.58
N ASN A 152 15.53 2.82 -22.37
CA ASN A 152 15.89 4.21 -22.64
C ASN A 152 14.77 4.88 -23.45
N ARG A 153 14.27 6.00 -22.94
CA ARG A 153 13.21 6.76 -23.59
C ARG A 153 13.82 7.79 -24.54
N PRO A 154 13.32 7.92 -25.78
CA PRO A 154 13.83 8.91 -26.73
C PRO A 154 13.72 10.33 -26.20
N GLU A 155 14.70 11.18 -26.51
CA GLU A 155 14.67 12.60 -26.19
C GLU A 155 13.46 13.28 -26.87
N GLY A 156 12.80 14.18 -26.14
CA GLY A 156 11.64 14.93 -26.65
C GLY A 156 10.30 14.17 -26.59
N MET A 157 10.28 12.89 -26.21
CA MET A 157 9.03 12.15 -26.03
C MET A 157 8.26 12.70 -24.81
N PRO A 158 6.93 12.94 -24.91
CA PRO A 158 6.12 13.33 -23.77
C PRO A 158 6.25 12.32 -22.62
N ALA A 159 6.54 12.82 -21.42
CA ALA A 159 6.55 12.02 -20.21
C ALA A 159 5.11 11.85 -19.71
N ARG A 160 4.55 10.65 -19.89
CA ARG A 160 3.29 10.25 -19.27
C ARG A 160 3.57 9.58 -17.94
N ALA A 161 2.59 9.65 -17.05
CA ALA A 161 2.77 9.29 -15.66
C ALA A 161 1.78 8.18 -15.31
N CYS A 162 1.95 6.97 -15.84
CA CYS A 162 0.98 5.87 -15.67
C CYS A 162 1.44 4.77 -14.73
N PHE A 163 2.71 4.71 -14.36
CA PHE A 163 3.24 3.79 -13.35
C PHE A 163 3.82 4.57 -12.15
N PRO A 164 3.57 4.16 -10.90
CA PRO A 164 2.59 3.16 -10.47
C PRO A 164 1.13 3.66 -10.57
N ALA A 165 0.17 2.79 -10.22
CA ALA A 165 -1.27 3.05 -10.30
C ALA A 165 -1.74 4.06 -9.23
N GLY A 166 -1.55 5.35 -9.51
CA GLY A 166 -1.90 6.44 -8.60
C GLY A 166 -3.36 6.44 -8.15
N HIS A 167 -4.30 6.07 -9.03
CA HIS A 167 -5.70 6.01 -8.64
C HIS A 167 -5.99 4.86 -7.68
N ALA A 168 -5.46 3.67 -7.97
CA ALA A 168 -5.62 2.49 -7.12
C ALA A 168 -4.95 2.67 -5.74
N SER A 169 -3.92 3.52 -5.64
CA SER A 169 -3.30 3.85 -4.35
C SER A 169 -4.27 4.45 -3.34
N ALA A 170 -5.33 5.15 -3.78
CA ALA A 170 -6.39 5.65 -2.90
C ALA A 170 -7.20 4.53 -2.24
N GLY A 171 -7.18 3.31 -2.79
CA GLY A 171 -7.76 2.11 -2.18
C GLY A 171 -6.70 1.31 -1.42
N TYR A 172 -5.61 0.93 -2.09
CA TYR A 172 -4.55 0.10 -1.49
C TYR A 172 -3.86 0.72 -0.27
N ALA A 173 -3.84 2.05 -0.13
CA ALA A 173 -3.33 2.68 1.10
C ALA A 173 -4.11 2.25 2.36
N TRP A 174 -5.38 1.84 2.23
CA TRP A 174 -6.19 1.32 3.33
C TRP A 174 -5.78 -0.10 3.78
N LEU A 175 -4.83 -0.76 3.12
CA LEU A 175 -4.20 -1.98 3.65
C LEU A 175 -3.58 -1.75 5.03
N CYS A 176 -3.26 -0.49 5.38
CA CYS A 176 -2.85 -0.11 6.72
C CYS A 176 -3.88 -0.49 7.80
N LEU A 177 -5.17 -0.63 7.46
CA LEU A 177 -6.22 -1.03 8.42
C LEU A 177 -5.99 -2.43 9.01
N TYR A 178 -5.34 -3.33 8.27
CA TYR A 178 -4.92 -4.63 8.80
C TYR A 178 -3.99 -4.45 10.00
N PHE A 179 -2.97 -3.61 9.86
CA PHE A 179 -1.98 -3.34 10.89
C PHE A 179 -2.52 -2.44 12.03
N PHE A 180 -3.40 -1.49 11.70
CA PHE A 180 -4.17 -0.75 12.71
C PHE A 180 -4.94 -1.71 13.64
N ALA A 181 -5.63 -2.69 13.06
CA ALA A 181 -6.32 -3.70 13.83
C ALA A 181 -5.35 -4.54 14.66
N LEU A 182 -4.18 -4.92 14.14
CA LEU A 182 -3.15 -5.59 14.95
C LEU A 182 -2.69 -4.76 16.16
N LEU A 183 -2.59 -3.43 16.02
CA LEU A 183 -2.21 -2.54 17.14
C LEU A 183 -3.29 -2.42 18.22
N TRP A 184 -4.57 -2.36 17.83
CA TRP A 184 -5.65 -1.98 18.75
C TRP A 184 -6.73 -3.06 18.97
N ARG A 185 -7.18 -3.74 17.90
CA ARG A 185 -8.25 -4.76 17.94
C ARG A 185 -7.98 -5.90 16.95
N PRO A 186 -7.10 -6.87 17.29
CA PRO A 186 -6.62 -7.90 16.34
C PRO A 186 -7.69 -8.80 15.72
N ALA A 187 -8.87 -8.88 16.33
CA ALA A 187 -10.03 -9.59 15.80
C ALA A 187 -10.52 -9.03 14.45
N TRP A 188 -10.31 -7.74 14.19
CA TRP A 188 -10.77 -7.03 12.99
C TRP A 188 -9.73 -7.00 11.86
N ARG A 189 -8.57 -7.65 12.02
CA ARG A 189 -7.46 -7.56 11.05
C ARG A 189 -7.89 -7.95 9.64
N TRP A 190 -8.63 -9.04 9.49
CA TRP A 190 -9.06 -9.52 8.19
C TRP A 190 -10.09 -8.60 7.53
N VAL A 191 -10.95 -7.96 8.32
CA VAL A 191 -11.87 -6.93 7.81
C VAL A 191 -11.06 -5.74 7.27
N GLY A 192 -10.06 -5.27 8.01
CA GLY A 192 -9.16 -4.21 7.56
C GLY A 192 -8.41 -4.58 6.27
N LEU A 193 -7.92 -5.82 6.16
CA LEU A 193 -7.29 -6.32 4.94
C LEU A 193 -8.23 -6.28 3.75
N TRP A 194 -9.46 -6.80 3.91
CA TRP A 194 -10.44 -6.85 2.83
C TRP A 194 -10.93 -5.48 2.40
N ILE A 195 -11.01 -4.49 3.31
CA ILE A 195 -11.30 -3.10 2.94
C ILE A 195 -10.20 -2.56 2.01
N GLY A 196 -8.92 -2.73 2.39
CA GLY A 196 -7.79 -2.26 1.59
C GLY A 196 -7.67 -2.98 0.24
N LEU A 197 -7.74 -4.32 0.24
CA LEU A 197 -7.67 -5.11 -0.99
C LEU A 197 -8.88 -4.85 -1.89
N GLY A 198 -10.09 -4.87 -1.35
CA GLY A 198 -11.32 -4.68 -2.10
C GLY A 198 -11.39 -3.30 -2.75
N SER A 199 -11.11 -2.24 -2.00
CA SER A 199 -11.09 -0.87 -2.54
C SER A 199 -10.00 -0.68 -3.61
N GLY A 200 -8.80 -1.20 -3.37
CA GLY A 200 -7.71 -1.16 -4.35
C GLY A 200 -8.03 -1.93 -5.63
N LEU A 201 -8.60 -3.14 -5.53
CA LEU A 201 -9.02 -3.94 -6.68
C LEU A 201 -10.15 -3.28 -7.47
N VAL A 202 -11.14 -2.70 -6.81
CA VAL A 202 -12.23 -1.98 -7.50
C VAL A 202 -11.66 -0.81 -8.31
N PHE A 203 -10.73 -0.03 -7.75
CA PHE A 203 -10.06 1.03 -8.49
C PHE A 203 -9.16 0.49 -9.60
N GLY A 204 -8.34 -0.53 -9.33
CA GLY A 204 -7.41 -1.10 -10.30
C GLY A 204 -8.12 -1.70 -11.50
N ILE A 205 -9.10 -2.59 -11.26
CA ILE A 205 -9.92 -3.21 -12.32
C ILE A 205 -10.62 -2.13 -13.13
N SER A 206 -11.22 -1.13 -12.48
CA SER A 206 -11.85 -0.02 -13.20
C SER A 206 -10.85 0.77 -14.05
N GLN A 207 -9.59 0.90 -13.66
CA GLN A 207 -8.58 1.60 -14.46
C GLN A 207 -8.04 0.72 -15.59
N GLN A 208 -7.98 -0.60 -15.41
CA GLN A 208 -7.60 -1.55 -16.47
C GLN A 208 -8.67 -1.60 -17.57
N LEU A 209 -9.96 -1.67 -17.20
CA LEU A 209 -11.08 -1.57 -18.14
C LEU A 209 -11.12 -0.22 -18.87
N ARG A 210 -10.58 0.84 -18.27
CA ARG A 210 -10.47 2.13 -18.96
C ARG A 210 -9.28 2.20 -19.90
N GLY A 211 -8.37 1.22 -19.90
CA GLY A 211 -7.07 1.33 -20.57
C GLY A 211 -6.11 2.31 -19.88
N ALA A 212 -6.34 2.70 -18.63
CA ALA A 212 -5.53 3.71 -17.94
C ALA A 212 -4.29 3.11 -17.24
N HIS A 213 -4.32 1.83 -16.86
CA HIS A 213 -3.22 1.16 -16.17
C HIS A 213 -3.10 -0.29 -16.62
N PHE A 214 -1.87 -0.80 -16.62
CA PHE A 214 -1.61 -2.23 -16.67
C PHE A 214 -1.70 -2.85 -15.27
N LEU A 215 -1.95 -4.16 -15.18
CA LEU A 215 -2.10 -4.87 -13.91
C LEU A 215 -0.82 -4.84 -13.07
N SER A 216 0.36 -4.85 -13.69
CA SER A 216 1.63 -4.70 -12.96
C SER A 216 1.71 -3.41 -12.16
N HIS A 217 1.05 -2.33 -12.60
CA HIS A 217 1.02 -1.05 -11.90
C HIS A 217 0.24 -1.17 -10.59
N ASP A 218 -0.88 -1.89 -10.62
CA ASP A 218 -1.71 -2.18 -9.46
C ASP A 218 -0.96 -3.09 -8.48
N VAL A 219 -0.31 -4.15 -8.97
CA VAL A 219 0.50 -5.06 -8.15
C VAL A 219 1.64 -4.32 -7.45
N ALA A 220 2.38 -3.48 -8.17
CA ALA A 220 3.44 -2.65 -7.59
C ALA A 220 2.88 -1.69 -6.53
N THR A 221 1.74 -1.05 -6.81
CA THR A 221 1.07 -0.13 -5.89
C THR A 221 0.64 -0.83 -4.61
N ALA A 222 -0.02 -1.99 -4.71
CA ALA A 222 -0.44 -2.78 -3.57
C ALA A 222 0.75 -3.23 -2.71
N LEU A 223 1.82 -3.73 -3.34
CA LEU A 223 3.02 -4.16 -2.64
C LEU A 223 3.71 -2.99 -1.93
N ILE A 224 3.86 -1.83 -2.57
CA ILE A 224 4.45 -0.63 -1.96
C ILE A 224 3.59 -0.18 -0.77
N CYS A 225 2.27 -0.05 -0.93
CA CYS A 225 1.37 0.35 0.16
C CYS A 225 1.43 -0.64 1.34
N TRP A 226 1.48 -1.94 1.07
CA TRP A 226 1.64 -2.97 2.10
C TRP A 226 2.97 -2.85 2.85
N LEU A 227 4.09 -2.73 2.13
CA LEU A 227 5.42 -2.66 2.73
C LEU A 227 5.65 -1.37 3.53
N LEU A 228 5.15 -0.23 3.05
CA LEU A 228 5.17 1.03 3.80
C LEU A 228 4.34 0.91 5.08
N SER A 229 3.15 0.32 4.98
CA SER A 229 2.26 0.07 6.12
C SER A 229 2.92 -0.86 7.15
N LEU A 230 3.56 -1.93 6.70
CA LEU A 230 4.31 -2.86 7.55
C LEU A 230 5.49 -2.18 8.24
N ALA A 231 6.30 -1.43 7.50
CA ALA A 231 7.46 -0.74 8.04
C ALA A 231 7.04 0.24 9.15
N LEU A 232 6.01 1.04 8.89
CA LEU A 232 5.47 1.97 9.88
C LEU A 232 4.82 1.26 11.08
N PHE A 233 4.20 0.10 10.86
CA PHE A 233 3.63 -0.72 11.93
C PHE A 233 4.72 -1.19 12.89
N LEU A 234 5.81 -1.75 12.35
CA LEU A 234 6.96 -2.21 13.15
C LEU A 234 7.59 -1.06 13.96
N ILE A 235 7.66 0.14 13.39
CA ILE A 235 8.12 1.34 14.11
C ILE A 235 7.16 1.67 15.25
N THR A 236 5.85 1.71 14.98
CA THR A 236 4.82 2.09 15.95
C THR A 236 4.73 1.09 17.10
N GLU A 237 4.75 -0.20 16.80
CA GLU A 237 4.76 -1.29 17.78
C GLU A 237 5.97 -1.18 18.72
N ARG A 238 7.18 -0.96 18.17
CA ARG A 238 8.40 -0.74 18.96
C ARG A 238 8.29 0.48 19.87
N LEU A 239 7.72 1.59 19.39
CA LEU A 239 7.53 2.80 20.19
C LEU A 239 6.53 2.59 21.33
N LEU A 240 5.46 1.83 21.10
CA LEU A 240 4.47 1.47 22.12
C LEU A 240 5.08 0.51 23.18
N ALA A 241 5.85 -0.50 22.75
CA ALA A 241 6.50 -1.45 23.64
C ALA A 241 7.55 -0.79 24.55
N ARG A 242 8.46 0.01 24.00
CA ARG A 242 9.52 0.70 24.76
C ARG A 242 8.96 1.53 25.91
N ARG A 243 7.92 2.31 25.63
CA ARG A 243 7.33 3.20 26.65
C ARG A 243 6.42 2.48 27.64
N THR A 244 6.10 1.21 27.42
CA THR A 244 5.43 0.36 28.42
C THR A 244 6.46 -0.16 29.42
N LEU A 245 7.64 -0.55 28.94
CA LEU A 245 8.77 -1.00 29.75
C LEU A 245 9.40 0.13 30.59
N GLU A 246 9.32 1.39 30.16
CA GLU A 246 9.80 2.56 30.93
C GLU A 246 8.87 2.97 32.10
N ARG A 247 7.68 2.37 32.22
CA ARG A 247 6.66 2.74 33.20
C ARG A 247 6.86 2.21 34.64
N PRO A 248 7.53 1.07 34.92
CA PRO A 248 7.70 0.57 36.29
C PRO A 248 8.70 1.37 37.15
N THR A 249 9.76 1.92 36.56
CA THR A 249 10.88 2.52 37.31
C THR A 249 10.57 3.87 37.97
N ARG A 250 9.50 4.57 37.55
CA ARG A 250 9.11 5.86 38.17
C ARG A 250 8.21 5.71 39.41
N GLN A 251 7.59 4.56 39.62
CA GLN A 251 6.81 4.30 40.84
C GLN A 251 7.70 3.77 41.97
N GLU A 252 8.73 2.99 41.66
CA GLU A 252 9.75 2.55 42.63
C GLU A 252 10.73 3.67 43.01
N ALA A 253 11.03 4.62 42.13
CA ALA A 253 11.85 5.80 42.46
C ALA A 253 11.09 6.91 43.23
N ARG A 254 9.83 6.66 43.62
CA ARG A 254 8.98 7.56 44.41
C ARG A 254 8.38 6.90 45.66
N ALA A 255 8.74 5.64 45.92
CA ALA A 255 8.50 4.93 47.17
C ALA A 255 9.78 4.92 48.00
#